data_AF-J2TEB5-F1
#
_entry.id   AF-J2TEB5-F1
#
_cell.length_a   1.000
_cell.length_b   1.000
_cell.length_c   1.000
_cell.angle_alpha   90.00
_cell.angle_beta   90.00
_cell.angle_gamma   90.00
#
_symmetry.space_group_name_H-M   'P 1'
#
loop_
_entity.id
_entity.type
_entity.pdbx_description
1 polymer ?
#
loop_
_entity_poly.entity_id
_entity_poly.type
_entity_poly.pdbx_seq_one_letter_code
_entity_poly.pdbx_strand_id
1 'polypeptide(L)'
;MTSTFTAQRLDPADVTASRFATRHPRAYETAGFQSLKADIAHAGGNDQAIKVRALLNLEKEGVRYEIVFGHRRHRACLELGLPVNAVVEPFMTDAQLHAEMERENRYREDLSPWELGRRYLTALDAGLYPSMRQMAAQLGIDCSAVSKAMGLAKLPLEVVDAFSSPVDLQLRWSTALADAMALDPAGVIERARTIRAMHKRPAASAVFSMLVSKRKMP
;
A
#
# COMPACT_ATOMS: atom_id res chain seq x y z
N MET A 1 -2.99 17.13 24.12
CA MET A 1 -3.55 18.37 23.54
C MET A 1 -3.80 18.10 22.07
N THR A 2 -5.05 17.89 21.67
CA THR A 2 -5.44 17.80 20.26
C THR A 2 -5.44 19.22 19.71
N SER A 3 -4.37 19.61 19.01
CA SER A 3 -4.41 20.83 18.19
C SER A 3 -5.47 20.63 17.11
N THR A 4 -6.58 21.35 17.21
CA THR A 4 -7.60 21.39 16.16
C THR A 4 -7.08 22.28 15.05
N PHE A 5 -6.30 21.71 14.12
CA PHE A 5 -5.84 22.44 12.95
C PHE A 5 -7.04 22.72 12.03
N THR A 6 -7.33 24.00 11.80
CA THR A 6 -8.41 24.44 10.90
C THR A 6 -7.99 24.25 9.44
N ALA A 7 -8.94 23.87 8.59
CA ALA A 7 -8.70 23.82 7.16
C ALA A 7 -8.44 25.22 6.60
N GLN A 8 -7.47 25.35 5.71
CA GLN A 8 -7.14 26.57 4.99
C GLN A 8 -7.09 26.33 3.48
N ARG A 9 -7.30 27.41 2.70
CA ARG A 9 -7.20 27.37 1.23
C ARG A 9 -5.75 27.52 0.82
N LEU A 10 -5.24 26.53 0.10
CA LEU A 10 -3.89 26.54 -0.48
C LEU A 10 -3.97 26.64 -2.00
N ASP A 11 -2.93 27.20 -2.62
CA ASP A 11 -2.70 27.02 -4.05
C ASP A 11 -2.34 25.54 -4.30
N PRO A 12 -3.07 24.81 -5.16
CA PRO A 12 -2.74 23.42 -5.46
C PRO A 12 -1.35 23.25 -6.09
N ALA A 13 -0.76 24.28 -6.71
CA ALA A 13 0.60 24.24 -7.26
C ALA A 13 1.68 24.18 -6.17
N ASP A 14 1.38 24.66 -4.95
CA ASP A 14 2.30 24.62 -3.81
C ASP A 14 2.38 23.24 -3.14
N VAL A 15 1.53 22.30 -3.59
CA VAL A 15 1.30 21.01 -2.94
C VAL A 15 1.79 19.89 -3.86
N THR A 16 2.72 19.07 -3.37
CA THR A 16 3.21 17.88 -4.10
C THR A 16 2.62 16.59 -3.53
N ALA A 17 2.48 15.56 -4.38
CA ALA A 17 2.22 14.20 -3.93
C ALA A 17 3.39 13.68 -3.09
N SER A 18 3.08 12.83 -2.10
CA SER A 18 4.14 12.18 -1.33
C SER A 18 4.85 11.11 -2.14
N ARG A 19 6.10 10.82 -1.78
CA ARG A 19 6.85 9.70 -2.37
C ARG A 19 6.22 8.32 -2.10
N PHE A 20 5.28 8.25 -1.16
CA PHE A 20 4.56 7.04 -0.81
C PHE A 20 3.25 6.89 -1.58
N ALA A 21 2.87 7.86 -2.41
CA ALA A 21 1.68 7.78 -3.24
C ALA A 21 1.81 6.62 -4.25
N THR A 22 0.91 5.63 -4.15
CA THR A 22 0.96 4.38 -4.93
C THR A 22 -0.07 4.32 -6.06
N ARG A 23 -0.85 5.38 -6.28
CA ARG A 23 -2.00 5.34 -7.20
C ARG A 23 -1.55 5.55 -8.65
N HIS A 24 -1.92 4.63 -9.53
CA HIS A 24 -1.57 4.66 -10.96
C HIS A 24 -2.21 5.86 -11.68
N PRO A 25 -1.54 6.52 -12.66
CA PRO A 25 -2.08 7.69 -13.38
C PRO A 25 -3.47 7.48 -13.98
N ARG A 26 -3.74 6.30 -14.57
CA ARG A 26 -5.07 5.94 -15.11
C ARG A 26 -6.22 5.98 -14.09
N ALA A 27 -5.94 5.98 -12.78
CA ALA A 27 -6.98 6.15 -11.77
C ALA A 27 -7.73 7.49 -11.92
N TYR A 28 -7.09 8.50 -12.51
CA TYR A 28 -7.67 9.81 -12.81
C TYR A 28 -8.46 9.86 -14.13
N GLU A 29 -8.48 8.78 -14.90
CA GLU A 29 -9.28 8.67 -16.14
C GLU A 29 -10.64 8.01 -15.88
N THR A 30 -10.88 7.50 -14.67
CA THR A 30 -12.09 6.76 -14.31
C THR A 30 -13.32 7.66 -14.24
N ALA A 31 -14.50 7.11 -14.56
CA ALA A 31 -15.77 7.82 -14.41
C ALA A 31 -16.00 8.33 -12.98
N GLY A 32 -15.59 7.56 -11.96
CA GLY A 32 -15.66 7.97 -10.57
C GLY A 32 -14.75 9.16 -10.23
N PHE A 33 -13.62 9.32 -10.90
CA PHE A 33 -12.82 10.53 -10.78
C PHE A 33 -13.46 11.72 -11.50
N GLN A 34 -13.99 11.53 -12.71
CA GLN A 34 -14.67 12.60 -13.43
C GLN A 34 -15.90 13.12 -12.68
N SER A 35 -16.67 12.24 -12.05
CA SER A 35 -17.78 12.63 -11.16
C SER A 35 -17.30 13.48 -9.99
N LEU A 36 -16.28 13.02 -9.25
CA LEU A 36 -15.69 13.77 -8.14
C LEU A 36 -15.20 15.15 -8.59
N LYS A 37 -14.60 15.25 -9.77
CA LYS A 37 -14.11 16.51 -10.33
C LYS A 37 -15.25 17.45 -10.69
N ALA A 38 -16.34 16.94 -11.27
CA ALA A 38 -17.55 17.72 -11.54
C ALA A 38 -18.18 18.26 -10.25
N ASP A 39 -18.25 17.44 -9.19
CA ASP A 39 -18.76 17.85 -7.88
C ASP A 39 -17.92 18.99 -7.28
N ILE A 40 -16.58 18.85 -7.33
CA ILE A 40 -15.64 19.90 -6.87
C ILE A 40 -15.79 21.18 -7.68
N ALA A 41 -15.99 21.07 -9.01
CA ALA A 41 -16.20 22.23 -9.86
C ALA A 41 -17.51 22.96 -9.50
N HIS A 42 -18.59 22.22 -9.25
CA HIS A 42 -19.88 22.77 -8.84
C HIS A 42 -19.81 23.47 -7.48
N ALA A 43 -19.08 22.89 -6.52
CA ALA A 43 -18.88 23.46 -5.20
C ALA A 43 -17.86 24.62 -5.16
N GLY A 44 -17.07 24.82 -6.22
CA GLY A 44 -15.98 25.82 -6.25
C GLY A 44 -14.78 25.46 -5.37
N GLY A 45 -14.60 24.18 -5.06
CA GLY A 45 -13.54 23.66 -4.19
C GLY A 45 -13.90 22.29 -3.58
N ASN A 46 -12.98 21.69 -2.84
CA ASN A 46 -13.24 20.43 -2.15
C ASN A 46 -13.82 20.67 -0.75
N ASP A 47 -15.03 20.17 -0.49
CA ASP A 47 -15.68 20.30 0.84
C ASP A 47 -14.89 19.58 1.93
N GLN A 48 -14.53 18.32 1.68
CA GLN A 48 -13.67 17.57 2.59
C GLN A 48 -12.22 17.95 2.34
N ALA A 49 -11.60 18.57 3.35
CA ALA A 49 -10.21 18.99 3.30
C ALA A 49 -9.27 17.79 3.04
N ILE A 50 -8.21 18.04 2.29
CA ILE A 50 -7.04 17.14 2.24
C ILE A 50 -6.20 17.34 3.51
N LYS A 51 -5.28 16.44 3.80
CA LYS A 51 -4.24 16.70 4.81
C LYS A 51 -2.88 16.76 4.14
N VAL A 52 -2.10 17.75 4.51
CA VAL A 52 -0.73 17.95 4.03
C VAL A 52 0.19 18.20 5.22
N ARG A 53 1.48 17.89 5.06
CA ARG A 53 2.52 18.38 5.97
C ARG A 53 3.26 19.56 5.35
N ALA A 54 3.74 20.48 6.18
CA ALA A 54 4.66 21.51 5.73
C ALA A 54 6.03 20.90 5.38
N LEU A 55 6.61 21.32 4.26
CA LEU A 55 7.99 20.99 3.92
C LEU A 55 8.90 22.10 4.47
N LEU A 56 9.84 21.71 5.32
CA LEU A 56 10.82 22.66 5.90
C LEU A 56 11.96 23.00 4.94
N ASN A 57 12.19 22.14 3.93
CA ASN A 57 13.19 22.35 2.89
C ASN A 57 12.53 22.92 1.63
N LEU A 58 12.78 24.21 1.36
CA LEU A 58 12.30 24.96 0.19
C LEU A 58 13.18 24.72 -1.06
N GLU A 59 13.91 23.60 -1.15
CA GLU A 59 14.85 23.33 -2.25
C GLU A 59 14.17 23.27 -3.63
N LYS A 60 12.84 23.08 -3.66
CA LYS A 60 12.02 23.29 -4.86
C LYS A 60 11.28 24.61 -4.71
N GLU A 61 11.69 25.61 -5.49
CA GLU A 61 10.94 26.87 -5.60
C GLU A 61 9.46 26.58 -5.86
N GLY A 62 8.59 27.13 -5.00
CA GLY A 62 7.13 27.00 -5.09
C GLY A 62 6.50 25.85 -4.30
N VAL A 63 7.18 24.71 -4.07
CA VAL A 63 6.55 23.59 -3.34
C VAL A 63 6.72 23.74 -1.83
N ARG A 64 5.61 23.95 -1.13
CA ARG A 64 5.58 24.22 0.32
C ARG A 64 4.98 23.09 1.14
N TYR A 65 4.24 22.19 0.50
CA TYR A 65 3.46 21.16 1.19
C TYR A 65 3.56 19.81 0.51
N GLU A 66 3.48 18.74 1.29
CA GLU A 66 3.39 17.36 0.80
C GLU A 66 2.10 16.70 1.28
N ILE A 67 1.39 16.04 0.36
CA ILE A 67 0.11 15.39 0.64
C ILE A 67 0.30 14.17 1.55
N VAL A 68 -0.41 14.17 2.68
CA VAL A 68 -0.58 12.99 3.55
C VAL A 68 -1.70 12.12 2.99
N PHE A 69 -2.88 12.69 2.75
CA PHE A 69 -4.00 12.02 2.08
C PHE A 69 -4.89 13.01 1.33
N GLY A 70 -5.74 12.50 0.42
CA GLY A 70 -6.63 13.33 -0.40
C GLY A 70 -6.12 13.60 -1.82
N HIS A 71 -5.19 12.80 -2.33
CA HIS A 71 -4.57 12.93 -3.67
C HIS A 71 -5.57 13.19 -4.82
N ARG A 72 -6.72 12.51 -4.84
CA ARG A 72 -7.74 12.72 -5.89
C ARG A 72 -8.36 14.11 -5.84
N ARG A 73 -8.56 14.69 -4.65
CA ARG A 73 -9.13 16.04 -4.50
C ARG A 73 -8.14 17.10 -4.89
N HIS A 74 -6.89 16.96 -4.44
CA HIS A 74 -5.80 17.82 -4.89
C HIS A 74 -5.68 17.81 -6.41
N ARG A 75 -5.66 16.62 -7.03
CA ARG A 75 -5.57 16.48 -8.48
C ARG A 75 -6.73 17.17 -9.20
N ALA A 76 -7.96 17.02 -8.71
CA ALA A 76 -9.12 17.69 -9.28
C ALA A 76 -9.03 19.22 -9.15
N CYS A 77 -8.70 19.74 -7.96
CA CYS A 77 -8.50 21.18 -7.75
C CYS A 77 -7.40 21.75 -8.66
N LEU A 78 -6.28 21.03 -8.81
CA LEU A 78 -5.18 21.41 -9.69
C LEU A 78 -5.62 21.48 -11.16
N GLU A 79 -6.35 20.49 -11.65
CA GLU A 79 -6.87 20.48 -13.04
C GLU A 79 -7.93 21.56 -13.30
N LEU A 80 -8.68 21.96 -12.28
CA LEU A 80 -9.73 22.97 -12.38
C LEU A 80 -9.23 24.40 -12.14
N GLY A 81 -7.98 24.58 -11.70
CA GLY A 81 -7.46 25.88 -11.28
C GLY A 81 -8.16 26.44 -10.03
N LEU A 82 -8.69 25.56 -9.17
CA LEU A 82 -9.38 25.94 -7.93
C LEU A 82 -8.44 25.78 -6.72
N PRO A 83 -8.55 26.65 -5.70
CA PRO A 83 -7.81 26.46 -4.45
C PRO A 83 -8.24 25.16 -3.76
N VAL A 84 -7.28 24.52 -3.09
CA VAL A 84 -7.52 23.27 -2.36
C VAL A 84 -7.68 23.55 -0.86
N ASN A 85 -8.79 23.09 -0.28
CA ASN A 85 -8.99 23.11 1.17
C ASN A 85 -8.12 22.02 1.80
N ALA A 86 -7.25 22.41 2.72
CA ALA A 86 -6.28 21.52 3.34
C ALA A 86 -6.12 21.80 4.83
N VAL A 87 -5.99 20.74 5.63
CA VAL A 87 -5.46 20.82 6.99
C VAL A 87 -3.95 20.65 6.91
N VAL A 88 -3.20 21.61 7.45
CA VAL A 88 -1.73 21.59 7.44
C VAL A 88 -1.22 21.10 8.78
N GLU A 89 -0.43 20.04 8.76
CA GLU A 89 0.36 19.58 9.89
C GLU A 89 1.77 20.21 9.81
N PRO A 90 2.15 21.10 10.74
CA PRO A 90 3.44 21.79 10.68
C PRO A 90 4.63 20.85 10.87
N PHE A 91 4.47 19.80 11.70
CA PHE A 91 5.55 18.90 12.06
C PHE A 91 5.10 17.45 11.90
N MET A 92 5.53 16.80 10.81
CA MET A 92 5.19 15.41 10.54
C MET A 92 6.37 14.65 9.95
N THR A 93 6.74 13.55 10.60
CA THR A 93 7.78 12.63 10.10
C THR A 93 7.27 11.77 8.95
N ASP A 94 8.18 11.20 8.18
CA ASP A 94 7.85 10.27 7.09
C ASP A 94 7.05 9.06 7.60
N ALA A 95 7.37 8.56 8.78
CA ALA A 95 6.69 7.44 9.42
C ALA A 95 5.22 7.77 9.77
N GLN A 96 4.98 8.99 10.28
CA GLN A 96 3.64 9.47 10.60
C GLN A 96 2.81 9.69 9.34
N LEU A 97 3.40 10.32 8.31
CA LEU A 97 2.75 10.52 7.01
C LEU A 97 2.35 9.16 6.41
N HIS A 98 3.30 8.22 6.34
CA HIS A 98 3.04 6.88 5.83
C HIS A 98 1.93 6.17 6.62
N ALA A 99 1.96 6.27 7.96
CA ALA A 99 0.96 5.62 8.82
C ALA A 99 -0.45 6.17 8.62
N GLU A 100 -0.61 7.49 8.50
CA GLU A 100 -1.91 8.10 8.24
C GLU A 100 -2.42 7.80 6.83
N MET A 101 -1.53 7.87 5.83
CA MET A 101 -1.86 7.52 4.45
C MET A 101 -2.31 6.06 4.34
N GLU A 102 -1.59 5.13 4.97
CA GLU A 102 -1.94 3.71 4.97
C GLU A 102 -3.26 3.45 5.69
N ARG A 103 -3.56 4.19 6.77
CA ARG A 103 -4.85 4.10 7.47
C ARG A 103 -6.02 4.53 6.60
N GLU A 104 -5.85 5.59 5.80
CA GLU A 104 -6.86 6.03 4.84
C GLU A 104 -7.06 4.97 3.74
N ASN A 105 -5.95 4.49 3.18
CA ASN A 105 -5.97 3.54 2.06
C ASN A 105 -6.49 2.14 2.46
N ARG A 106 -6.40 1.77 3.75
CA ARG A 106 -6.77 0.43 4.24
C ARG A 106 -8.17 -0.02 3.85
N TYR A 107 -9.09 0.92 3.67
CA TYR A 107 -10.48 0.64 3.31
C TYR A 107 -10.78 0.81 1.82
N ARG A 108 -9.80 1.24 1.01
CA ARG A 108 -10.02 1.64 -0.39
C ARG A 108 -9.69 0.59 -1.44
N GLU A 109 -9.06 -0.52 -1.12
CA GLU A 109 -8.71 -1.61 -2.06
C GLU A 109 -8.37 -2.90 -1.28
N ASP A 110 -8.90 -4.06 -1.67
CA ASP A 110 -8.53 -5.37 -1.13
C ASP A 110 -7.13 -5.77 -1.67
N LEU A 111 -6.07 -5.19 -1.11
CA LEU A 111 -4.72 -5.68 -1.37
C LEU A 111 -4.61 -7.14 -0.90
N SER A 112 -4.02 -7.97 -1.74
CA SER A 112 -3.74 -9.34 -1.33
C SER A 112 -2.77 -9.37 -0.15
N PRO A 113 -2.81 -10.41 0.70
CA PRO A 113 -1.86 -10.58 1.79
C PRO A 113 -0.39 -10.49 1.36
N TRP A 114 -0.07 -10.96 0.14
CA TRP A 114 1.29 -10.89 -0.41
C TRP A 114 1.70 -9.46 -0.78
N GLU A 115 0.84 -8.70 -1.46
CA GLU A 115 1.10 -7.29 -1.80
C GLU A 115 1.24 -6.43 -0.55
N LEU A 116 0.39 -6.68 0.45
CA LEU A 116 0.46 -6.00 1.74
C LEU A 116 1.78 -6.29 2.45
N GLY A 117 2.21 -7.55 2.45
CA GLY A 117 3.52 -7.95 2.97
C GLY A 117 4.68 -7.25 2.26
N ARG A 118 4.63 -7.11 0.93
CA ARG A 118 5.64 -6.38 0.15
C ARG A 118 5.71 -4.91 0.52
N ARG A 119 4.56 -4.25 0.72
CA ARG A 119 4.50 -2.85 1.18
C ARG A 119 5.16 -2.68 2.55
N TYR A 120 4.87 -3.58 3.47
CA TYR A 120 5.46 -3.58 4.81
C TYR A 120 6.98 -3.80 4.80
N LEU A 121 7.47 -4.70 3.95
CA LEU A 121 8.91 -4.88 3.75
C LEU A 121 9.55 -3.60 3.19
N THR A 122 8.97 -3.04 2.14
CA THR A 122 9.47 -1.80 1.53
C THR A 122 9.52 -0.65 2.55
N ALA A 123 8.52 -0.53 3.41
CA ALA A 123 8.50 0.48 4.47
C ALA A 123 9.59 0.28 5.52
N LEU A 124 9.89 -0.97 5.89
CA LEU A 124 10.98 -1.30 6.80
C LEU A 124 12.36 -1.07 6.17
N ASP A 125 12.54 -1.51 4.92
CA ASP A 125 13.79 -1.34 4.17
C ASP A 125 14.11 0.14 3.91
N ALA A 126 13.07 0.97 3.74
CA ALA A 126 13.19 2.42 3.65
C ALA A 126 13.46 3.11 5.00
N GLY A 127 13.58 2.36 6.10
CA GLY A 127 13.86 2.88 7.43
C GLY A 127 12.71 3.69 8.06
N LEU A 128 11.48 3.58 7.54
CA LEU A 128 10.34 4.32 8.08
C LEU A 128 9.98 3.87 9.51
N TYR A 129 10.27 2.62 9.83
CA TYR A 129 9.99 2.05 11.13
C TYR A 129 11.21 1.30 11.65
N PRO A 130 11.59 1.46 12.94
CA PRO A 130 12.74 0.77 13.52
C PRO A 130 12.58 -0.75 13.59
N SER A 131 11.35 -1.25 13.61
CA SER A 131 11.06 -2.69 13.61
C SER A 131 9.64 -2.98 13.14
N MET A 132 9.39 -4.23 12.73
CA MET A 132 8.05 -4.75 12.41
C MET A 132 7.04 -4.51 13.54
N ARG A 133 7.46 -4.71 14.80
CA ARG A 133 6.59 -4.52 15.98
C ARG A 133 6.17 -3.05 16.14
N GLN A 134 7.11 -2.12 15.95
CA GLN A 134 6.81 -0.69 16.03
C GLN A 134 5.95 -0.21 14.86
N MET A 135 6.21 -0.74 13.65
CA MET A 135 5.34 -0.51 12.49
C MET A 135 3.91 -0.96 12.76
N ALA A 136 3.72 -2.20 13.22
CA ALA A 136 2.39 -2.74 13.54
C ALA A 136 1.65 -1.87 14.56
N ALA A 137 2.35 -1.45 15.63
CA ALA A 137 1.79 -0.57 16.65
C ALA A 137 1.37 0.80 16.08
N GLN A 138 2.23 1.46 15.27
CA GLN A 138 1.92 2.76 14.68
C GLN A 138 0.78 2.69 13.65
N LEU A 139 0.74 1.61 12.87
CA LEU A 139 -0.33 1.37 11.91
C LEU A 139 -1.64 0.93 12.57
N GLY A 140 -1.63 0.53 13.85
CA GLY A 140 -2.79 -0.05 14.53
C GLY A 140 -3.23 -1.36 13.88
N ILE A 141 -2.27 -2.24 13.57
CA ILE A 141 -2.49 -3.56 12.97
C ILE A 141 -1.95 -4.62 13.91
N ASP A 142 -2.59 -5.79 13.95
CA ASP A 142 -2.06 -6.94 14.66
C ASP A 142 -0.67 -7.35 14.15
N CYS A 143 0.28 -7.49 15.07
CA CYS A 143 1.67 -7.82 14.76
C CYS A 143 1.80 -9.21 14.11
N SER A 144 0.94 -10.17 14.48
CA SER A 144 0.93 -11.51 13.88
C SER A 144 0.45 -11.46 12.43
N ALA A 145 -0.56 -10.65 12.12
CA ALA A 145 -1.01 -10.41 10.76
C ALA A 145 0.08 -9.77 9.89
N VAL A 146 0.78 -8.76 10.39
CA VAL A 146 1.92 -8.12 9.71
C VAL A 146 3.03 -9.16 9.44
N SER A 147 3.39 -9.95 10.46
CA SER A 147 4.40 -11.01 10.35
C SER A 147 4.04 -12.04 9.28
N LYS A 148 2.79 -12.53 9.27
CA LYS A 148 2.32 -13.50 8.29
C LYS A 148 2.32 -12.95 6.86
N ALA A 149 1.89 -11.71 6.68
CA ALA A 149 1.90 -11.04 5.38
C ALA A 149 3.34 -10.88 4.86
N MET A 150 4.25 -10.38 5.71
CA MET A 150 5.68 -10.28 5.38
C MET A 150 6.30 -11.66 5.09
N GLY A 151 5.90 -12.71 5.80
CA GLY A 151 6.33 -14.08 5.54
C GLY A 151 5.96 -14.57 4.14
N LEU A 152 4.72 -14.30 3.70
CA LEU A 152 4.28 -14.60 2.34
C LEU A 152 5.07 -13.79 1.29
N ALA A 153 5.32 -12.51 1.57
CA ALA A 153 6.06 -11.63 0.68
C ALA A 153 7.55 -12.02 0.53
N LYS A 154 8.12 -12.74 1.50
CA LYS A 154 9.48 -13.27 1.47
C LYS A 154 9.62 -14.62 0.78
N LEU A 155 8.52 -15.24 0.35
CA LEU A 155 8.59 -16.51 -0.39
C LEU A 155 9.38 -16.31 -1.69
N PRO A 156 10.16 -17.32 -2.13
CA PRO A 156 10.81 -17.28 -3.43
C PRO A 156 9.79 -17.06 -4.55
N LEU A 157 10.21 -16.37 -5.61
CA LEU A 157 9.33 -16.07 -6.74
C LEU A 157 8.79 -17.34 -7.38
N GLU A 158 9.55 -18.45 -7.40
CA GLU A 158 9.05 -19.72 -7.92
C GLU A 158 7.81 -20.21 -7.16
N VAL A 159 7.76 -20.02 -5.84
CA VAL A 159 6.64 -20.43 -4.98
C VAL A 159 5.43 -19.53 -5.22
N VAL A 160 5.66 -18.22 -5.37
CA VAL A 160 4.59 -17.26 -5.68
C VAL A 160 4.02 -17.53 -7.08
N ASP A 161 4.89 -17.75 -8.07
CA ASP A 161 4.53 -18.00 -9.48
C ASP A 161 3.89 -19.38 -9.72
N ALA A 162 3.93 -20.28 -8.73
CA ALA A 162 3.18 -21.54 -8.77
C ALA A 162 1.67 -21.30 -8.68
N PHE A 163 1.24 -20.20 -8.05
CA PHE A 163 -0.16 -19.77 -8.05
C PHE A 163 -0.51 -19.11 -9.39
N SER A 164 -1.81 -19.04 -9.71
CA SER A 164 -2.24 -18.37 -10.96
C SER A 164 -2.05 -16.86 -10.87
N SER A 165 -2.28 -16.29 -9.69
CA SER A 165 -1.96 -14.91 -9.36
C SER A 165 -1.45 -14.80 -7.92
N PRO A 166 -0.54 -13.84 -7.60
CA PRO A 166 -0.16 -13.56 -6.21
C PRO A 166 -1.35 -13.21 -5.30
N VAL A 167 -2.47 -12.74 -5.87
CA VAL A 167 -3.69 -12.45 -5.10
C VAL A 167 -4.37 -13.70 -4.55
N ASP A 168 -4.06 -14.87 -5.12
CA ASP A 168 -4.57 -16.16 -4.65
C ASP A 168 -3.91 -16.60 -3.35
N LEU A 169 -2.77 -16.01 -2.96
CA LEU A 169 -2.06 -16.33 -1.71
C LEU A 169 -2.84 -15.83 -0.50
N GLN A 170 -3.18 -16.76 0.38
CA GLN A 170 -3.98 -16.46 1.56
C GLN A 170 -3.14 -16.38 2.83
N LEU A 171 -3.46 -15.43 3.71
CA LEU A 171 -2.74 -15.18 4.96
C LEU A 171 -2.63 -16.45 5.85
N ARG A 172 -3.67 -17.29 5.84
CA ARG A 172 -3.72 -18.55 6.62
C ARG A 172 -2.67 -19.58 6.20
N TRP A 173 -2.14 -19.50 4.98
CA TRP A 173 -1.12 -20.43 4.48
C TRP A 173 0.31 -20.03 4.86
N SER A 174 0.51 -18.82 5.39
CA SER A 174 1.83 -18.25 5.70
C SER A 174 2.71 -19.18 6.53
N THR A 175 2.20 -19.64 7.69
CA THR A 175 2.98 -20.50 8.59
C THR A 175 3.34 -21.83 7.95
N ALA A 176 2.38 -22.52 7.33
CA ALA A 176 2.64 -23.82 6.71
C ALA A 176 3.61 -23.74 5.52
N LEU A 177 3.55 -22.67 4.72
CA LEU A 177 4.51 -22.44 3.64
C LEU A 177 5.91 -22.13 4.18
N ALA A 178 6.00 -21.32 5.24
CA ALA A 178 7.27 -21.03 5.89
C ALA A 178 7.91 -22.29 6.50
N ASP A 179 7.12 -23.13 7.18
CA ASP A 179 7.58 -24.39 7.75
C ASP A 179 8.06 -25.37 6.67
N ALA A 180 7.32 -25.47 5.56
CA ALA A 180 7.71 -26.30 4.42
C ALA A 180 9.01 -25.80 3.78
N MET A 181 9.16 -24.48 3.59
CA MET A 181 10.39 -23.87 3.07
C MET A 181 11.59 -24.05 4.01
N ALA A 182 11.38 -24.05 5.33
CA ALA A 182 12.44 -24.29 6.31
C ALA A 182 12.88 -25.77 6.33
N LEU A 183 11.94 -26.69 6.13
CA LEU A 183 12.21 -28.13 6.15
C LEU A 183 12.83 -28.66 4.84
N ASP A 184 12.28 -28.26 3.69
CA ASP A 184 12.66 -28.76 2.37
C ASP A 184 12.64 -27.65 1.31
N PRO A 185 13.57 -26.67 1.38
CA PRO A 185 13.58 -25.55 0.44
C PRO A 185 13.69 -26.02 -1.02
N ALA A 186 14.58 -26.98 -1.30
CA ALA A 186 14.83 -27.47 -2.64
C ALA A 186 13.61 -28.20 -3.22
N GLY A 187 12.97 -29.09 -2.45
CA GLY A 187 11.80 -29.80 -2.92
C GLY A 187 10.57 -28.90 -3.05
N VAL A 188 10.39 -27.89 -2.20
CA VAL A 188 9.31 -26.90 -2.39
C VAL A 188 9.50 -26.15 -3.70
N ILE A 189 10.72 -25.70 -4.00
CA ILE A 189 11.03 -25.01 -5.27
C ILE A 189 10.82 -25.92 -6.48
N GLU A 190 11.23 -27.20 -6.40
CA GLU A 190 11.00 -28.19 -7.44
C GLU A 190 9.50 -28.38 -7.71
N ARG A 191 8.70 -28.59 -6.66
CA ARG A 191 7.24 -28.70 -6.76
C ARG A 191 6.62 -27.44 -7.35
N ALA A 192 7.08 -26.27 -6.95
CA ALA A 192 6.61 -25.00 -7.46
C ALA A 192 6.87 -24.84 -8.96
N ARG A 193 8.07 -25.21 -9.44
CA ARG A 193 8.42 -25.21 -10.86
C ARG A 193 7.57 -26.20 -11.67
N THR A 194 7.34 -27.39 -11.13
CA THR A 194 6.48 -28.40 -11.77
C THR A 194 5.04 -27.91 -11.90
N ILE A 195 4.48 -27.29 -10.85
CA ILE A 195 3.13 -26.69 -10.89
C ILE A 195 3.07 -25.57 -11.94
N ARG A 196 4.07 -24.69 -11.97
CA ARG A 196 4.14 -23.57 -12.93
C ARG A 196 4.16 -24.04 -14.37
N ALA A 197 4.76 -25.20 -14.65
CA ALA A 197 4.86 -25.81 -15.98
C ALA A 197 3.59 -26.57 -16.42
N MET A 198 2.60 -26.75 -15.56
CA MET A 198 1.36 -27.44 -15.92
C MET A 198 0.53 -26.63 -16.92
N HIS A 199 0.03 -27.30 -17.97
CA HIS A 199 -0.82 -26.68 -18.99
C HIS A 199 -2.09 -26.05 -18.39
N LYS A 200 -2.67 -26.69 -17.36
CA LYS A 200 -3.79 -26.14 -16.58
C LYS A 200 -3.37 -26.11 -15.12
N ARG A 201 -3.19 -24.89 -14.57
CA ARG A 201 -2.83 -24.73 -13.17
C ARG A 201 -3.95 -25.20 -12.25
N PRO A 202 -3.64 -25.94 -11.16
CA PRO A 202 -4.62 -26.29 -10.15
C PRO A 202 -5.22 -25.05 -9.47
N ALA A 203 -6.33 -25.24 -8.76
CA ALA A 203 -6.87 -24.22 -7.88
C ALA A 203 -5.86 -23.89 -6.76
N ALA A 204 -5.91 -22.66 -6.22
CA ALA A 204 -4.94 -22.16 -5.25
C ALA A 204 -4.79 -23.06 -3.99
N SER A 205 -5.90 -23.64 -3.50
CA SER A 205 -5.86 -24.60 -2.39
C SER A 205 -5.08 -25.87 -2.72
N ALA A 206 -5.23 -26.39 -3.95
CA ALA A 206 -4.50 -27.55 -4.42
C ALA A 206 -3.00 -27.23 -4.63
N VAL A 207 -2.68 -26.06 -5.20
CA VAL A 207 -1.30 -25.56 -5.29
C VAL A 207 -0.65 -25.52 -3.91
N PHE A 208 -1.32 -24.91 -2.93
CA PHE A 208 -0.87 -24.90 -1.54
C PHE A 208 -0.59 -26.30 -1.00
N SER A 209 -1.55 -27.22 -1.13
CA SER A 209 -1.40 -28.61 -0.66
C SER A 209 -0.21 -29.33 -1.30
N MET A 210 0.03 -29.11 -2.58
CA MET A 210 1.17 -29.70 -3.30
C MET A 210 2.49 -29.13 -2.79
N LEU A 211 2.60 -27.81 -2.61
CA LEU A 211 3.81 -27.14 -2.13
C LEU A 211 4.24 -27.63 -0.74
N VAL A 212 3.28 -27.76 0.20
CA VAL A 212 3.56 -28.21 1.57
C VAL A 212 3.64 -29.72 1.72
N SER A 213 3.37 -30.49 0.66
CA SER A 213 3.46 -31.94 0.71
C SER A 213 4.91 -32.41 0.86
N LYS A 214 5.13 -33.48 1.66
CA LYS A 214 6.45 -34.11 1.85
C LYS A 214 6.85 -35.05 0.72
N ARG A 215 5.99 -35.23 -0.28
CA ARG A 215 6.18 -36.22 -1.36
C ARG A 215 6.87 -35.52 -2.53
N LYS A 216 7.91 -36.15 -3.10
CA LYS A 216 8.37 -35.77 -4.43
C LYS A 216 7.20 -35.99 -5.40
N MET A 217 6.86 -34.96 -6.17
CA MET A 217 5.92 -35.13 -7.27
C MET A 217 6.56 -36.07 -8.31
N PRO A 218 5.81 -37.05 -8.83
CA PRO A 218 6.33 -38.03 -9.78
C PRO A 218 6.79 -37.39 -11.09
#